data_AF-A0A925C3G4-F1
#
_entry.id   AF-A0A925C3G4-F1
#
_cell.length_a   1.000
_cell.length_b   1.000
_cell.length_c   1.000
_cell.angle_alpha   90.00
_cell.angle_beta   90.00
_cell.angle_gamma   90.00
#
_symmetry.space_group_name_H-M   'P 1'
#
loop_
_entity.id
_entity.type
_entity.pdbx_description
1 polymer ?
#
loop_
_entity_poly.entity_id
_entity_poly.type
_entity_poly.pdbx_seq_one_letter_code
_entity_poly.pdbx_strand_id
1 'polypeptide(L)' 'GALLAGTAFLLSDGGLLIMAVEDAAVDGERVEGTGVAPSIEVPFDVRYAAGKDPQLDKAIAVLADGA' A
#
# COMPACT_ATOMS: atom_id res chain seq x y z
N GLY A 1 3.84 -5.40 5.21
CA GLY A 1 2.94 -5.47 4.03
C GLY A 1 3.34 -6.66 3.19
N ALA A 2 2.38 -7.40 2.62
CA ALA A 2 2.69 -8.48 1.68
C ALA A 2 2.87 -7.87 0.29
N LEU A 3 4.11 -7.74 -0.17
CA LEU A 3 4.42 -7.28 -1.52
C LEU A 3 4.61 -8.51 -2.41
N LEU A 4 3.99 -8.49 -3.58
CA LEU A 4 4.25 -9.45 -4.64
C LEU A 4 4.37 -8.65 -5.94
N ALA A 5 5.54 -8.57 -6.56
CA ALA A 5 5.69 -8.02 -7.90
C ALA A 5 5.23 -9.07 -8.93
N GLY A 6 3.92 -9.30 -8.94
CA GLY A 6 3.29 -10.35 -9.72
C GLY A 6 3.32 -10.01 -11.21
N THR A 7 3.98 -10.86 -12.00
CA THR A 7 3.85 -10.87 -13.46
C THR A 7 2.87 -11.94 -13.87
N ALA A 8 2.02 -11.59 -14.82
CA ALA A 8 1.00 -12.47 -15.37
C ALA A 8 1.52 -13.19 -16.63
N PHE A 9 1.43 -14.52 -16.62
CA PHE A 9 1.76 -15.38 -17.76
C PHE A 9 0.50 -16.12 -18.20
N LEU A 10 0.06 -15.87 -19.43
CA LEU A 10 -1.05 -16.61 -20.03
C LEU A 10 -0.54 -17.98 -20.50
N LEU A 11 -1.19 -19.04 -20.05
CA LEU A 11 -0.85 -20.42 -20.38
C LEU A 11 -1.61 -20.88 -21.63
N SER A 12 -1.13 -21.95 -22.25
CA SER A 12 -1.70 -22.48 -23.50
C SER A 12 -3.12 -23.03 -23.36
N ASP A 13 -3.52 -23.39 -22.13
CA ASP A 13 -4.88 -23.85 -21.80
C ASP A 13 -5.83 -22.69 -21.44
N GLY A 14 -5.36 -21.44 -21.56
CA GLY A 14 -6.11 -20.24 -21.18
C GLY A 14 -6.05 -19.92 -19.68
N GLY A 15 -5.31 -20.69 -18.89
CA GLY A 15 -5.03 -20.37 -17.50
C GLY A 15 -4.10 -19.16 -17.33
N LEU A 16 -4.13 -18.54 -16.15
CA LEU A 16 -3.26 -17.41 -15.81
C LEU A 16 -2.35 -17.79 -14.63
N LEU A 17 -1.04 -17.79 -14.85
CA LEU A 17 -0.04 -17.91 -13.79
C LEU A 17 0.39 -16.52 -13.34
N ILE A 18 0.16 -16.19 -12.07
CA ILE A 18 0.74 -15.00 -11.44
C ILE A 18 1.95 -15.43 -10.63
N MET A 19 3.12 -14.91 -10.99
CA MET A 19 4.39 -15.27 -10.34
C MET A 19 5.15 -14.02 -9.92
N ALA A 20 5.74 -14.06 -8.72
CA ALA A 20 6.67 -13.02 -8.28
C ALA A 20 7.97 -13.15 -9.07
N VAL A 21 8.32 -12.13 -9.85
CA VAL A 21 9.55 -12.14 -10.66
C VAL A 21 10.49 -10.98 -10.34
N GLU A 22 10.02 -10.03 -9.55
CA GLU A 22 10.79 -8.85 -9.12
C GLU A 22 10.65 -8.63 -7.62
N ASP A 23 11.57 -7.82 -7.08
CA ASP A 23 11.54 -7.33 -5.71
C ASP A 23 11.33 -5.81 -5.72
N ALA A 24 10.87 -5.23 -4.62
CA ALA A 24 10.80 -3.79 -4.47
C ALA A 24 11.45 -3.31 -3.17
N ALA A 25 12.13 -2.18 -3.30
CA ALA A 25 12.79 -1.51 -2.21
C ALA A 25 12.37 -0.04 -2.15
N VAL A 26 12.30 0.49 -0.93
CA VAL A 26 12.15 1.91 -0.62
C VAL A 26 13.35 2.30 0.22
N ASP A 27 14.05 3.37 -0.16
CA ASP A 27 15.27 3.82 0.51
C ASP A 27 16.36 2.74 0.65
N GLY A 28 16.38 1.79 -0.30
CA GLY A 28 17.31 0.65 -0.30
C GLY A 28 16.88 -0.53 0.58
N GLU A 29 15.77 -0.44 1.30
CA GLU A 29 15.23 -1.50 2.14
C GLU A 29 14.12 -2.29 1.43
N ARG A 30 14.21 -3.62 1.48
CA ARG A 30 13.19 -4.52 0.93
C ARG A 30 11.90 -4.41 1.71
N VAL A 31 10.78 -4.16 1.02
CA VAL A 31 9.49 -3.90 1.67
C VAL A 31 8.62 -5.15 1.84
N GLU A 32 8.98 -6.28 1.22
CA GLU A 32 8.20 -7.51 1.34
C GLU A 32 8.20 -8.06 2.79
N GLY A 33 7.03 -8.44 3.29
CA GLY A 33 6.82 -8.84 4.68
C GLY A 33 6.70 -7.65 5.64
N THR A 34 7.48 -6.60 5.43
CA THR A 34 7.59 -5.44 6.33
C THR A 34 6.58 -4.34 6.02
N GLY A 35 6.49 -3.91 4.76
CA GLY A 35 5.74 -2.72 4.33
C GLY A 35 6.51 -1.43 4.57
N VAL A 36 5.84 -0.29 4.40
CA VAL A 36 6.39 1.04 4.65
C VAL A 36 5.64 1.64 5.83
N ALA A 37 6.37 2.14 6.83
CA ALA A 37 5.77 2.83 7.97
C ALA A 37 5.25 4.21 7.54
N PRO A 38 4.03 4.62 7.93
CA PRO A 38 3.54 5.97 7.65
C PRO A 38 4.35 6.99 8.45
N SER A 39 4.61 8.16 7.86
CA SER A 39 5.24 9.27 8.58
C SER A 39 4.40 9.76 9.77
N ILE A 40 3.07 9.70 9.62
CA ILE A 40 2.09 10.00 10.67
C ILE A 40 1.06 8.87 10.67
N GLU A 41 1.03 8.09 11.74
CA GLU A 41 0.02 7.05 11.90
C GLU A 41 -1.34 7.66 12.24
N VAL A 42 -2.33 7.36 11.41
CA VAL A 42 -3.73 7.75 11.62
C VAL A 42 -4.57 6.48 11.52
N PRO A 43 -5.01 5.92 12.66
CA PRO A 43 -5.87 4.74 12.66
C PRO A 43 -7.14 5.00 11.86
N PHE A 44 -7.46 4.08 10.95
CA PHE A 44 -8.70 4.11 10.19
C PHE A 44 -9.63 3.03 10.76
N ASP A 45 -10.32 3.34 11.87
CA ASP A 45 -11.29 2.43 12.47
C ASP A 45 -12.63 2.55 11.74
N VAL A 46 -12.86 1.63 10.79
CA VAL A 46 -14.07 1.61 9.98
C VAL A 46 -14.74 0.26 10.07
N ARG A 47 -15.69 0.16 10.99
CA ARG A 47 -16.86 -0.67 10.70
C ARG A 47 -17.78 0.03 9.70
N TYR A 48 -17.89 1.36 9.74
CA TYR A 48 -18.54 2.20 8.73
C TYR A 48 -17.96 3.63 8.73
N ALA A 49 -17.57 4.14 7.57
CA ALA A 49 -16.97 5.48 7.45
C ALA A 49 -17.98 6.64 7.58
N ALA A 50 -19.27 6.43 7.30
CA ALA A 50 -20.32 7.47 7.36
C ALA A 50 -19.93 8.84 6.72
N GLY A 51 -19.09 8.81 5.68
CA GLY A 51 -18.56 10.02 5.02
C GLY A 51 -17.38 10.69 5.71
N LYS A 52 -16.82 10.11 6.78
CA LYS A 52 -15.63 10.58 7.46
C LYS A 52 -14.38 9.87 6.95
N ASP A 53 -13.34 10.65 6.73
CA ASP A 53 -12.01 10.17 6.39
C ASP A 53 -10.97 10.86 7.30
N PRO A 54 -10.66 10.27 8.48
CA PRO A 54 -9.71 10.85 9.40
C PRO A 54 -8.29 10.96 8.82
N GLN A 55 -7.94 10.12 7.84
CA GLN A 55 -6.64 10.17 7.17
C GLN A 55 -6.56 11.39 6.25
N LEU A 56 -7.62 11.67 5.50
CA LEU A 56 -7.73 12.88 4.67
C LEU A 56 -7.75 14.16 5.52
N ASP A 57 -8.57 14.22 6.57
CA ASP A 57 -8.67 15.38 7.44
C ASP A 57 -7.30 15.71 8.06
N LYS A 58 -6.56 14.68 8.51
CA LYS A 58 -5.22 14.85 9.05
C LYS A 58 -4.22 15.32 7.99
N ALA A 59 -4.28 14.78 6.78
CA ALA A 59 -3.39 15.19 5.69
C ALA A 59 -3.59 16.67 5.33
N ILE A 60 -4.83 17.14 5.25
CA ILE A 60 -5.14 18.56 4.98
C ILE A 60 -4.57 19.45 6.08
N ALA A 61 -4.79 19.12 7.34
CA ALA A 61 -4.27 19.91 8.45
C ALA A 61 -2.74 20.01 8.42
N VAL A 62 -2.04 18.90 8.19
CA VAL A 62 -0.57 18.85 8.10
C VAL A 62 -0.03 19.72 6.96
N LEU A 63 -0.65 19.64 5.77
CA LEU A 63 -0.19 20.39 4.60
C LEU A 63 -0.57 21.87 4.65
N ALA A 64 -1.71 22.22 5.25
CA ALA A 64 -2.16 23.62 5.38
C ALA A 64 -1.35 24.39 6.44
N ASP A 65 -0.90 23.71 7.51
CA ASP A 65 -0.11 24.31 8.59
C ASP A 65 1.40 24.38 8.27
N GLY A 66 1.83 23.88 7.10
CA GLY A 66 3.20 24.02 6.60
C GLY A 66 4.25 23.17 7.33
N ALA A 67 3.89 21.96 7.76
CA ALA A 67 4.83 20.98 8.29
C ALA A 67 5.74 20.39 7.19
#